data_AF-W6KVP7-F1
#
_entry.id   AF-W6KVP7-F1
#
_cell.length_a   1.000
_cell.length_b   1.000
_cell.length_c   1.000
_cell.angle_alpha   90.00
_cell.angle_beta   90.00
_cell.angle_gamma   90.00
#
_symmetry.space_group_name_H-M   'P 1'
#
loop_
_entity.id
_entity.type
_entity.pdbx_description
1 polymer ?
#
loop_
_entity_poly.entity_id
_entity_poly.type
_entity_poly.pdbx_seq_one_letter_code
_entity_poly.pdbx_strand_id
1 'polypeptide(L)'
;MLRQTSVLQHFRAKIELDRIRGLLRGRARLERKIGLKRLFFLMRTQTRYRVEQKAFWERAIVRKNVDSAAQEHGSSWMYLRNDLARQNLLLLPRTQQILAQYEPLAFRAIVELCASRLPPPPPPMTAQIPEEVYLLHASSSSESHPAARRELREGVERMLKAGKSEALEKGGPRTVEGWMDVWKEFDVGSITKKNGGE
;
A
#
# COMPACT_ATOMS: atom_id res chain seq x y z
N MET A 1 5.19 -28.75 -43.99
CA MET A 1 5.20 -29.92 -43.10
C MET A 1 4.99 -29.47 -41.65
N LEU A 2 3.76 -29.45 -41.16
CA LEU A 2 3.42 -29.16 -39.77
C LEU A 2 2.68 -30.38 -39.19
N ARG A 3 3.43 -31.44 -38.87
CA ARG A 3 2.91 -32.65 -38.22
C ARG A 3 3.93 -33.17 -37.24
N GLN A 4 3.99 -32.59 -36.05
CA GLN A 4 4.52 -33.22 -34.84
C GLN A 4 4.17 -32.33 -33.65
N THR A 5 2.89 -32.31 -33.27
CA THR A 5 2.53 -31.97 -31.90
C THR A 5 2.99 -33.13 -31.03
N SER A 6 4.07 -32.91 -30.28
CA SER A 6 4.64 -33.87 -29.34
C SER A 6 3.56 -34.40 -28.40
N VAL A 7 3.52 -35.73 -28.30
CA VAL A 7 2.75 -36.55 -27.36
C VAL A 7 2.56 -35.83 -26.02
N LEU A 8 1.31 -35.76 -25.54
CA LEU A 8 0.96 -35.39 -24.16
C LEU A 8 1.79 -36.27 -23.20
N GLN A 9 2.92 -35.76 -22.73
CA GLN A 9 3.74 -36.48 -21.77
C GLN A 9 2.96 -36.54 -20.46
N HIS A 10 2.53 -37.74 -20.07
CA HIS A 10 1.94 -38.01 -18.76
C HIS A 10 3.00 -37.87 -17.66
N PHE A 11 3.36 -36.64 -17.33
CA PHE A 11 4.26 -36.32 -16.23
C PHE A 11 3.59 -36.61 -14.88
N ARG A 12 4.25 -37.38 -14.01
CA ARG A 12 3.71 -37.83 -12.71
C ARG A 12 4.60 -37.49 -11.51
N ALA A 13 5.54 -36.55 -11.66
CA ALA A 13 6.44 -36.08 -10.60
C ALA A 13 7.04 -37.25 -9.75
N LYS A 14 7.46 -38.32 -10.42
CA LYS A 14 7.80 -39.59 -9.75
C LYS A 14 9.03 -39.45 -8.85
N ILE A 15 10.02 -38.67 -9.27
CA ILE A 15 11.29 -38.52 -8.55
C ILE A 15 11.08 -37.64 -7.32
N GLU A 16 10.31 -36.57 -7.48
CA GLU A 16 9.99 -35.58 -6.45
C GLU A 16 9.13 -36.19 -5.35
N LEU A 17 8.09 -36.96 -5.73
CA LEU A 17 7.20 -37.60 -4.77
C LEU A 17 7.89 -38.76 -4.03
N ASP A 18 8.85 -39.47 -4.64
CA ASP A 18 9.57 -40.55 -3.96
C ASP A 18 10.46 -40.01 -2.83
N ARG A 19 11.02 -38.79 -2.98
CA ARG A 19 11.81 -38.13 -1.92
C ARG A 19 11.03 -37.91 -0.63
N ILE A 20 9.74 -37.59 -0.74
CA ILE A 20 8.87 -37.30 0.41
C ILE A 20 8.10 -38.54 0.91
N ARG A 21 8.32 -39.73 0.32
CA ARG A 21 7.64 -40.98 0.71
C ARG A 21 7.91 -41.38 2.17
N GLY A 22 9.02 -40.93 2.75
CA GLY A 22 9.34 -41.11 4.17
C GLY A 22 8.31 -40.51 5.14
N LEU A 23 7.51 -39.53 4.69
CA LEU A 23 6.44 -38.91 5.48
C LEU A 23 5.18 -39.79 5.60
N LEU A 24 5.04 -40.81 4.75
CA LEU A 24 3.93 -41.74 4.80
C LEU A 24 4.12 -42.80 5.89
N ARG A 25 3.05 -43.53 6.21
CA ARG A 25 3.06 -44.64 7.17
C ARG A 25 2.63 -45.95 6.50
N GLY A 26 3.04 -47.06 7.10
CA GLY A 26 2.67 -48.41 6.66
C GLY A 26 3.09 -48.74 5.22
N ARG A 27 2.23 -49.47 4.51
CA ARG A 27 2.50 -49.97 3.16
C ARG A 27 2.83 -48.87 2.14
N ALA A 28 2.25 -47.68 2.29
CA ALA A 28 2.53 -46.55 1.40
C ALA A 28 3.96 -46.01 1.54
N ARG A 29 4.60 -46.17 2.70
CA ARG A 29 6.03 -45.85 2.89
C ARG A 29 6.92 -46.91 2.26
N LEU A 30 6.61 -48.18 2.48
CA LEU A 30 7.43 -49.33 2.04
C LEU A 30 7.35 -49.53 0.52
N GLU A 31 6.15 -49.52 -0.05
CA GLU A 31 5.92 -49.78 -1.47
C GLU A 31 5.88 -48.49 -2.29
N ARG A 32 6.84 -48.35 -3.22
CA ARG A 32 6.99 -47.17 -4.08
C ARG A 32 5.71 -46.82 -4.86
N LYS A 33 5.06 -47.81 -5.50
CA LYS A 33 3.87 -47.59 -6.33
C LYS A 33 2.68 -47.05 -5.52
N ILE A 34 2.46 -47.57 -4.32
CA ILE A 34 1.37 -47.15 -3.44
C ILE A 34 1.67 -45.77 -2.86
N GLY A 35 2.90 -45.53 -2.43
CA GLY A 35 3.35 -44.23 -1.93
C GLY A 35 3.16 -43.11 -2.94
N LEU A 36 3.61 -43.31 -4.18
CA LEU A 36 3.48 -42.31 -5.25
C LEU A 36 2.02 -42.00 -5.58
N LYS A 37 1.14 -43.01 -5.66
CA LYS A 37 -0.30 -42.79 -5.88
C LYS A 37 -0.93 -41.98 -4.73
N ARG A 38 -0.59 -42.31 -3.49
CA ARG A 38 -1.11 -41.62 -2.30
C ARG A 38 -0.63 -40.17 -2.25
N LEU A 39 0.65 -39.92 -2.50
CA LEU A 39 1.21 -38.57 -2.50
C LEU A 39 0.66 -37.72 -3.65
N PHE A 40 0.53 -38.29 -4.85
CA PHE A 40 -0.10 -37.59 -5.97
C PHE A 40 -1.53 -37.18 -5.64
N PHE A 41 -2.30 -38.08 -5.02
CA PHE A 41 -3.64 -37.77 -4.52
C PHE A 41 -3.60 -36.66 -3.47
N LEU A 42 -2.73 -36.76 -2.46
CA LEU A 42 -2.61 -35.78 -1.38
C LEU A 42 -2.22 -34.40 -1.91
N MET A 43 -1.21 -34.32 -2.78
CA MET A 43 -0.79 -33.06 -3.40
C MET A 43 -1.96 -32.43 -4.16
N ARG A 44 -2.66 -33.19 -5.00
CA ARG A 44 -3.84 -32.70 -5.72
C ARG A 44 -4.94 -32.18 -4.78
N THR A 45 -5.26 -32.92 -3.72
CA THR A 45 -6.29 -32.49 -2.76
C THR A 45 -5.85 -31.30 -1.93
N GLN A 46 -4.57 -31.20 -1.57
CA GLN A 46 -4.01 -30.06 -0.83
C GLN A 46 -3.95 -28.81 -1.71
N THR A 47 -3.61 -28.94 -2.99
CA THR A 47 -3.70 -27.84 -3.95
C THR A 47 -5.14 -27.36 -4.07
N ARG A 48 -6.11 -28.28 -4.23
CA ARG A 48 -7.54 -27.92 -4.26
C ARG A 48 -7.97 -27.18 -3.00
N TYR A 49 -7.67 -27.72 -1.82
CA TYR A 49 -7.97 -27.09 -0.54
C TYR A 49 -7.37 -25.69 -0.44
N ARG A 50 -6.08 -25.54 -0.79
CA ARG A 50 -5.36 -24.26 -0.72
C ARG A 50 -5.96 -23.19 -1.64
N VAL A 51 -6.36 -23.57 -2.85
CA VAL A 51 -6.87 -22.64 -3.86
C VAL A 51 -8.34 -22.28 -3.61
N GLU A 52 -9.18 -23.24 -3.23
CA GLU A 52 -10.63 -23.04 -3.20
C GLU A 52 -11.19 -22.80 -1.80
N GLN A 53 -10.61 -23.43 -0.75
CA GLN A 53 -11.26 -23.50 0.57
C GLN A 53 -10.49 -22.79 1.69
N LYS A 54 -9.15 -22.83 1.65
CA LYS A 54 -8.29 -22.32 2.72
C LYS A 54 -8.58 -20.84 3.04
N ALA A 55 -8.59 -19.99 2.01
CA ALA A 55 -8.81 -18.55 2.19
C ALA A 55 -10.24 -18.22 2.67
N PHE A 56 -11.23 -19.08 2.42
CA PHE A 56 -12.57 -18.92 2.99
C PHE A 56 -12.55 -19.17 4.50
N TRP A 57 -11.94 -20.27 4.92
CA TRP A 57 -11.86 -20.64 6.33
C TRP A 57 -11.03 -19.66 7.15
N GLU A 58 -9.85 -19.27 6.64
CA GLU A 58 -8.97 -18.31 7.32
C GLU A 58 -9.67 -16.97 7.54
N ARG A 59 -10.37 -16.44 6.51
CA ARG A 59 -11.12 -15.19 6.65
C ARG A 59 -12.32 -15.33 7.59
N ALA A 60 -12.96 -16.49 7.64
CA ALA A 60 -14.06 -16.74 8.56
C ALA A 60 -13.61 -16.73 10.03
N ILE A 61 -12.47 -17.36 10.34
CA ILE A 61 -11.87 -17.34 11.69
C ILE A 61 -11.50 -15.91 12.07
N VAL A 62 -10.77 -15.19 11.20
CA VAL A 62 -10.36 -13.81 11.46
C VAL A 62 -11.58 -12.93 11.73
N ARG A 63 -12.63 -13.06 10.89
CA ARG A 63 -13.88 -12.34 11.08
C ARG A 63 -14.52 -12.64 12.42
N LYS A 64 -14.59 -13.91 12.83
CA LYS A 64 -15.22 -14.28 14.10
C LYS A 64 -14.44 -13.76 15.30
N ASN A 65 -13.12 -13.76 15.23
CA ASN A 65 -12.29 -13.21 16.30
C ASN A 65 -12.49 -11.69 16.45
N VAL A 66 -12.55 -10.96 15.34
CA VAL A 66 -12.84 -9.51 15.39
C VAL A 66 -14.27 -9.24 15.84
N ASP A 67 -15.24 -10.05 15.40
CA ASP A 67 -16.64 -9.96 15.85
C ASP A 67 -16.75 -10.14 17.37
N SER A 68 -16.08 -11.15 17.93
CA SER A 68 -16.03 -11.37 19.39
C SER A 68 -15.41 -10.18 20.12
N ALA A 69 -14.29 -9.66 19.64
CA ALA A 69 -13.66 -8.48 20.24
C ALA A 69 -14.55 -7.22 20.12
N ALA A 70 -15.26 -7.04 19.01
CA ALA A 70 -16.20 -5.94 18.84
C ALA A 70 -17.38 -6.05 19.82
N GLN A 71 -17.87 -7.28 20.06
CA GLN A 71 -18.94 -7.54 21.04
C GLN A 71 -18.52 -7.22 22.47
N GLU A 72 -17.27 -7.50 22.85
CA GLU A 72 -16.72 -7.09 24.16
C GLU A 72 -16.74 -5.56 24.37
N HIS A 73 -16.75 -4.79 23.28
CA HIS A 73 -16.88 -3.33 23.30
C HIS A 73 -18.29 -2.82 22.95
N GLY A 74 -19.30 -3.69 22.92
CA GLY A 74 -20.70 -3.31 22.69
C GLY A 74 -21.07 -3.06 21.22
N SER A 75 -20.25 -3.51 20.27
CA SER A 75 -20.49 -3.39 18.82
C SER A 75 -20.66 -4.77 18.16
N SER A 76 -20.70 -4.80 16.83
CA SER A 76 -20.71 -6.03 16.02
C SER A 76 -19.82 -5.88 14.80
N TRP A 77 -19.40 -7.01 14.20
CA TRP A 77 -18.63 -6.98 12.95
C TRP A 77 -19.33 -6.20 11.82
N MET A 78 -20.66 -6.28 11.74
CA MET A 78 -21.42 -5.62 10.66
C MET A 78 -21.34 -4.10 10.77
N TYR A 79 -21.55 -3.55 11.99
CA TYR A 79 -21.45 -2.11 12.23
C TYR A 79 -20.02 -1.62 12.11
N LEU A 80 -19.08 -2.29 12.81
CA LEU A 80 -17.67 -1.93 12.78
C LEU A 80 -17.11 -1.88 11.36
N ARG A 81 -17.44 -2.87 10.50
CA ARG A 81 -16.95 -2.88 9.12
C ARG A 81 -17.47 -1.70 8.30
N ASN A 82 -18.75 -1.34 8.46
CA ASN A 82 -19.35 -0.23 7.75
C ASN A 82 -18.79 1.11 8.24
N ASP A 83 -18.61 1.26 9.55
CA ASP A 83 -18.09 2.49 10.15
C ASP A 83 -16.61 2.69 9.85
N LEU A 84 -15.82 1.62 9.80
CA LEU A 84 -14.44 1.67 9.31
C LEU A 84 -14.35 2.18 7.88
N ALA A 85 -15.25 1.70 7.00
CA ALA A 85 -15.33 2.17 5.62
C ALA A 85 -15.79 3.64 5.55
N ARG A 86 -16.77 4.03 6.37
CA ARG A 86 -17.24 5.41 6.49
C ARG A 86 -16.12 6.35 6.93
N GLN A 87 -15.34 5.96 7.93
CA GLN A 87 -14.22 6.75 8.45
C GLN A 87 -12.95 6.66 7.58
N ASN A 88 -13.01 5.99 6.42
CA ASN A 88 -11.88 5.76 5.52
C ASN A 88 -10.65 5.13 6.20
N LEU A 89 -10.89 4.25 7.18
CA LEU A 89 -9.84 3.51 7.88
C LEU A 89 -9.51 2.22 7.15
N LEU A 90 -8.37 2.22 6.45
CA LEU A 90 -7.89 1.10 5.63
C LEU A 90 -7.19 0.02 6.48
N LEU A 91 -7.91 -0.54 7.45
CA LEU A 91 -7.43 -1.65 8.28
C LEU A 91 -7.96 -2.97 7.74
N LEU A 92 -7.07 -3.86 7.29
CA LEU A 92 -7.46 -5.21 6.86
C LEU A 92 -7.96 -6.04 8.06
N PRO A 93 -8.85 -7.02 7.87
CA PRO A 93 -9.39 -7.84 8.96
C PRO A 93 -8.29 -8.54 9.79
N ARG A 94 -7.18 -8.92 9.15
CA ARG A 94 -6.04 -9.52 9.84
C ARG A 94 -5.34 -8.54 10.77
N THR A 95 -5.18 -7.29 10.35
CA THR A 95 -4.61 -6.22 11.20
C THR A 95 -5.55 -5.89 12.35
N GLN A 96 -6.86 -5.82 12.09
CA GLN A 96 -7.87 -5.62 13.15
C GLN A 96 -7.79 -6.73 14.21
N GLN A 97 -7.65 -7.99 13.79
CA GLN A 97 -7.46 -9.11 14.71
C GLN A 97 -6.17 -8.96 15.53
N ILE A 98 -5.06 -8.57 14.90
CA ILE A 98 -3.78 -8.36 15.59
C ILE A 98 -3.92 -7.24 16.63
N LEU A 99 -4.55 -6.12 16.27
CA LEU A 99 -4.83 -5.03 17.21
C LEU A 99 -5.71 -5.49 18.37
N ALA A 100 -6.78 -6.23 18.10
CA ALA A 100 -7.64 -6.75 19.17
C ALA A 100 -6.89 -7.70 20.14
N GLN A 101 -5.92 -8.48 19.65
CA GLN A 101 -5.18 -9.45 20.45
C GLN A 101 -4.01 -8.84 21.23
N TYR A 102 -3.27 -7.92 20.62
CA TYR A 102 -2.02 -7.41 21.16
C TYR A 102 -2.10 -5.95 21.64
N GLU A 103 -3.03 -5.17 21.11
CA GLU A 103 -3.20 -3.73 21.39
C GLU A 103 -4.67 -3.38 21.68
N PRO A 104 -5.26 -3.91 22.76
CA PRO A 104 -6.69 -3.78 23.02
C PRO A 104 -7.13 -2.32 23.23
N LEU A 105 -6.25 -1.46 23.74
CA LEU A 105 -6.53 -0.02 23.89
C LEU A 105 -6.62 0.69 22.53
N ALA A 106 -5.75 0.34 21.58
CA ALA A 106 -5.80 0.88 20.22
C ALA A 106 -7.04 0.36 19.48
N PHE A 107 -7.38 -0.92 19.66
CA PHE A 107 -8.61 -1.49 19.11
C PHE A 107 -9.86 -0.78 19.66
N ARG A 108 -9.91 -0.55 20.98
CA ARG A 108 -10.99 0.22 21.60
C ARG A 108 -11.06 1.65 21.05
N ALA A 109 -9.93 2.34 20.91
CA ALA A 109 -9.92 3.70 20.35
C ALA A 109 -10.51 3.76 18.93
N ILE A 110 -10.26 2.73 18.11
CA ILE A 110 -10.88 2.60 16.78
C ILE A 110 -12.39 2.40 16.91
N VAL A 111 -12.85 1.54 17.82
CA VAL A 111 -14.29 1.32 18.06
C VAL A 111 -14.98 2.60 18.53
N GLU A 112 -14.36 3.34 19.45
CA GLU A 112 -14.87 4.63 19.94
C GLU A 112 -14.91 5.68 18.82
N LEU A 113 -13.89 5.75 17.95
CA LEU A 113 -13.89 6.60 16.77
C LEU A 113 -15.04 6.24 15.82
N CYS A 114 -15.28 4.95 15.58
CA CYS A 114 -16.40 4.48 14.78
C CYS A 114 -17.77 4.83 15.40
N ALA A 115 -17.91 4.69 16.73
CA ALA A 115 -19.11 5.04 17.46
C ALA A 115 -19.32 6.56 17.58
N SER A 116 -18.25 7.34 17.43
CA SER A 116 -18.32 8.79 17.52
C SER A 116 -19.10 9.40 16.35
N ARG A 117 -19.71 10.56 16.62
CA ARG A 117 -20.36 11.38 15.57
C ARG A 117 -19.36 12.27 14.83
N LEU A 118 -18.07 11.88 14.79
CA LEU A 118 -17.08 12.61 14.01
C LEU A 118 -17.42 12.52 12.51
N PRO A 119 -17.37 13.66 11.79
CA PRO A 119 -17.59 13.65 10.36
C PRO A 119 -16.48 12.83 9.69
N PRO A 120 -16.82 11.96 8.73
CA PRO A 120 -15.81 11.23 7.99
C PRO A 120 -14.95 12.21 7.17
N PRO A 121 -13.75 11.79 6.77
CA PRO A 121 -12.91 12.64 5.94
C PRO A 121 -13.63 13.00 4.62
N PRO A 122 -13.43 14.23 4.10
CA PRO A 122 -14.03 14.63 2.85
C PRO A 122 -13.54 13.74 1.70
N PRO A 123 -14.33 13.59 0.62
CA PRO A 123 -13.90 12.84 -0.56
C PRO A 123 -12.65 13.48 -1.20
N PRO A 124 -11.84 12.69 -1.93
CA PRO A 124 -10.68 13.23 -2.63
C PRO A 124 -11.13 14.30 -3.63
N MET A 125 -10.50 15.47 -3.55
CA MET A 125 -10.77 16.57 -4.48
C MET A 125 -10.21 16.24 -5.87
N THR A 126 -10.96 16.59 -6.91
CA THR A 126 -10.44 16.59 -8.27
C THR A 126 -9.41 17.71 -8.43
N ALA A 127 -8.41 17.47 -9.30
CA ALA A 127 -7.43 18.49 -9.64
C ALA A 127 -8.16 19.72 -10.21
N GLN A 128 -7.97 20.87 -9.56
CA GLN A 128 -8.53 22.13 -10.00
C GLN A 128 -7.54 22.81 -10.95
N ILE A 129 -8.04 23.31 -12.07
CA ILE A 129 -7.21 24.06 -13.02
C ILE A 129 -7.04 25.48 -12.45
N PRO A 130 -5.80 25.96 -12.24
CA PRO A 130 -5.57 27.32 -11.76
C PRO A 130 -6.09 28.35 -12.75
N GLU A 131 -6.63 29.47 -12.24
CA GLU A 131 -7.08 30.59 -13.08
C GLU A 131 -5.94 31.17 -13.93
N GLU A 132 -4.72 31.09 -13.40
CA GLU A 132 -3.50 31.58 -14.04
C GLU A 132 -3.18 30.88 -15.38
N VAL A 133 -3.78 29.71 -15.65
CA VAL A 133 -3.65 29.01 -16.93
C VAL A 133 -4.37 29.75 -18.06
N TYR A 134 -5.44 30.47 -17.74
CA TYR A 134 -6.25 31.20 -18.72
C TYR A 134 -5.73 32.63 -18.98
N LEU A 135 -4.69 33.07 -18.27
CA LEU A 135 -4.08 34.37 -18.48
C LEU A 135 -3.26 34.37 -19.77
N LEU A 136 -3.43 35.42 -20.58
CA LEU A 136 -2.63 35.61 -21.78
C LEU A 136 -1.18 35.93 -21.37
N HIS A 137 -0.29 34.96 -21.57
CA HIS A 137 1.14 35.14 -21.33
C HIS A 137 1.88 35.40 -22.63
N ALA A 138 2.56 36.55 -22.73
CA ALA A 138 3.32 36.90 -23.92
C ALA A 138 4.57 36.02 -24.04
N SER A 139 4.75 35.36 -25.18
CA SER A 139 5.93 34.54 -25.48
C SER A 139 7.24 35.32 -25.54
N SER A 140 7.18 36.65 -25.60
CA SER A 140 8.32 37.57 -25.57
C SER A 140 8.71 38.05 -24.17
N SER A 141 7.96 37.68 -23.12
CA SER A 141 8.28 38.09 -21.75
C SER A 141 9.46 37.28 -21.20
N SER A 142 10.39 37.95 -20.49
CA SER A 142 11.45 37.30 -19.72
C SER A 142 10.96 36.68 -18.40
N GLU A 143 9.67 36.83 -18.10
CA GLU A 143 9.05 36.35 -16.87
C GLU A 143 8.45 34.95 -17.05
N SER A 144 8.59 34.12 -16.01
CA SER A 144 7.97 32.80 -15.97
C SER A 144 6.43 32.91 -15.97
N HIS A 145 5.75 31.99 -16.66
CA HIS A 145 4.29 31.92 -16.73
C HIS A 145 3.67 31.89 -15.31
N PRO A 146 2.58 32.63 -15.03
CA PRO A 146 1.99 32.73 -13.69
C PRO A 146 1.55 31.36 -13.13
N ALA A 147 0.94 30.50 -13.97
CA ALA A 147 0.57 29.14 -13.56
C ALA A 147 1.80 28.30 -13.12
N ALA A 148 2.90 28.37 -13.87
CA ALA A 148 4.14 27.65 -13.51
C ALA A 148 4.76 28.18 -12.21
N ARG A 149 4.69 29.50 -11.96
CA ARG A 149 5.15 30.10 -10.70
C ARG A 149 4.32 29.62 -9.50
N ARG A 150 3.00 29.50 -9.68
CA ARG A 150 2.10 28.95 -8.66
C ARG A 150 2.39 27.48 -8.39
N GLU A 151 2.50 26.66 -9.43
CA GLU A 151 2.85 25.24 -9.30
C GLU A 151 4.20 25.02 -8.61
N LEU A 152 5.21 25.84 -8.94
CA LEU A 152 6.51 25.80 -8.27
C LEU A 152 6.36 26.13 -6.78
N ARG A 153 5.60 27.18 -6.44
CA ARG A 153 5.33 27.56 -5.05
C ARG A 153 4.63 26.43 -4.28
N GLU A 154 3.57 25.85 -4.84
CA GLU A 154 2.86 24.71 -4.24
C GLU A 154 3.76 23.47 -4.10
N GLY A 155 4.69 23.26 -5.04
CA GLY A 155 5.73 22.24 -4.97
C GLY A 155 6.70 22.46 -3.80
N VAL A 156 7.20 23.69 -3.64
CA VAL A 156 8.07 24.09 -2.52
C VAL A 156 7.34 23.96 -1.19
N GLU A 157 6.08 24.37 -1.10
CA GLU A 157 5.27 24.19 0.11
C GLU A 157 5.09 22.72 0.48
N ARG A 158 4.82 21.85 -0.50
CA ARG A 158 4.75 20.39 -0.28
C ARG A 158 6.09 19.84 0.21
N MET A 159 7.19 20.28 -0.39
CA MET A 159 8.55 19.89 0.01
C MET A 159 8.84 20.28 1.47
N LEU A 160 8.51 21.51 1.87
CA LEU A 160 8.71 21.99 3.23
C LEU A 160 7.82 21.24 4.25
N LYS A 161 6.56 20.96 3.90
CA LYS A 161 5.62 20.21 4.75
C LYS A 161 6.01 18.73 4.92
N ALA A 162 6.66 18.13 3.93
CA ALA A 162 7.06 16.72 3.99
C ALA A 162 8.17 16.43 5.02
N GLY A 163 8.83 17.46 5.56
CA GLY A 163 9.50 17.43 6.85
C GLY A 163 10.46 16.27 7.06
N LYS A 164 11.53 16.21 6.24
CA LYS A 164 12.84 15.55 6.44
C LYS A 164 13.51 15.36 5.08
N SER A 165 14.27 16.35 4.64
CA SER A 165 15.15 16.22 3.48
C SER A 165 16.54 16.68 3.91
N GLU A 166 17.57 15.89 3.60
CA GLU A 166 18.96 16.26 3.91
C GLU A 166 19.33 17.63 3.29
N ALA A 167 18.75 17.99 2.15
CA ALA A 167 18.95 19.28 1.50
C ALA A 167 18.32 20.45 2.29
N LEU A 168 17.20 20.19 2.99
CA LEU A 168 16.56 21.16 3.88
C LEU A 168 17.29 21.29 5.22
N GLU A 169 17.97 20.23 5.67
CA GLU A 169 18.69 20.21 6.94
C GLU A 169 20.11 20.79 6.83
N LYS A 170 20.80 20.61 5.69
CA LYS A 170 22.21 21.00 5.49
C LYS A 170 22.46 22.45 5.05
N GLY A 171 21.43 23.29 4.95
CA GLY A 171 21.61 24.73 4.73
C GLY A 171 20.71 25.41 3.70
N GLY A 172 19.70 24.73 3.17
CA GLY A 172 18.70 25.37 2.30
C GLY A 172 17.81 26.39 3.05
N PRO A 173 17.18 27.34 2.33
CA PRO A 173 16.23 28.28 2.94
C PRO A 173 15.10 27.57 3.69
N ARG A 174 14.56 28.20 4.74
CA ARG A 174 13.40 27.64 5.47
C ARG A 174 12.06 28.23 5.02
N THR A 175 12.11 29.28 4.21
CA THR A 175 10.93 30.00 3.70
C THR A 175 10.67 29.61 2.24
N VAL A 176 9.41 29.69 1.85
CA VAL A 176 8.99 29.43 0.47
C VAL A 176 9.63 30.45 -0.47
N GLU A 177 9.63 31.73 -0.08
CA GLU A 177 10.22 32.81 -0.86
C GLU A 177 11.72 32.60 -1.08
N GLY A 178 12.43 32.13 -0.06
CA GLY A 178 13.85 31.79 -0.17
C GLY A 178 14.09 30.76 -1.26
N TRP A 179 13.33 29.65 -1.24
CA TRP A 179 13.41 28.59 -2.26
C TRP A 179 13.01 29.05 -3.66
N MET A 180 12.01 29.93 -3.77
CA MET A 180 11.60 30.50 -5.06
C MET A 180 12.69 31.36 -5.71
N ASP A 181 13.56 31.94 -4.90
CA ASP A 181 14.63 32.85 -5.32
C ASP A 181 16.03 32.21 -5.34
N VAL A 182 16.18 30.93 -4.96
CA VAL A 182 17.47 30.21 -4.91
C VAL A 182 18.23 30.29 -6.24
N TRP A 183 17.53 30.27 -7.37
CA TRP A 183 18.18 30.34 -8.68
C TRP A 183 19.04 31.61 -8.84
N LYS A 184 18.69 32.71 -8.16
CA LYS A 184 19.43 33.98 -8.19
C LYS A 184 20.82 33.85 -7.56
N GLU A 185 21.02 32.92 -6.62
CA GLU A 185 22.33 32.65 -6.02
C GLU A 185 23.32 32.03 -7.02
N PHE A 186 22.78 31.28 -7.99
CA PHE A 186 23.56 30.64 -9.04
C PHE A 186 23.69 31.53 -10.30
N ASP A 187 23.01 32.68 -10.32
CA ASP A 187 23.09 33.62 -11.43
C ASP A 187 24.35 34.50 -11.31
N VAL A 188 25.21 34.39 -12.32
CA VAL A 188 26.56 34.98 -12.37
C VAL A 188 26.52 36.52 -12.37
N GLY A 189 25.39 37.13 -12.79
CA GLY A 189 25.20 38.59 -12.80
C GLY A 189 25.00 39.25 -11.44
N SER A 190 24.77 38.49 -10.36
CA SER A 190 24.48 39.03 -9.02
C SER A 190 25.73 39.39 -8.20
N ILE A 191 26.89 38.77 -8.52
CA ILE A 191 28.16 38.94 -7.80
C ILE A 191 28.81 40.31 -8.07
N THR A 192 28.58 40.90 -9.24
CA THR A 192 29.20 42.17 -9.64
C THR A 192 28.61 43.41 -8.95
N LYS A 193 27.42 43.32 -8.35
CA LYS A 193 26.81 44.46 -7.62
C LYS A 193 27.24 44.60 -6.17
N LYS A 194 27.85 43.58 -5.55
CA LYS A 194 28.28 43.64 -4.14
C LYS A 194 29.64 44.32 -3.93
N ASN A 195 30.45 44.48 -4.99
CA ASN A 195 31.81 45.03 -4.92
C ASN A 195 31.94 46.46 -5.49
N GLY A 196 30.83 47.17 -5.70
CA GLY A 196 30.81 48.49 -6.36
C GLY A 196 30.45 49.66 -5.44
N GLY A 197 30.75 49.56 -4.15
CA GLY A 197 30.45 50.60 -3.16
C GLY A 197 31.58 50.76 -2.15
N GLU A 198 32.69 51.33 -2.62
CA GLU A 198 33.62 52.13 -1.81
C GLU A 198 33.61 53.56 -2.34
#